data_AF-A0AAV1J3X9-F1
#
_entry.id   AF-A0AAV1J3X9-F1
#
_cell.length_a   1.000
_cell.length_b   1.000
_cell.length_c   1.000
_cell.angle_alpha   90.00
_cell.angle_beta   90.00
_cell.angle_gamma   90.00
#
_symmetry.space_group_name_H-M   'P 1'
#
loop_
_entity.id
_entity.type
_entity.pdbx_description
1 polymer ?
#
loop_
_entity_poly.entity_id
_entity_poly.type
_entity_poly.pdbx_seq_one_letter_code
_entity_poly.pdbx_strand_id
1 'polypeptide(L)'
;MKACTIMFLGCIFSLVTSRDYYVGMFKRNDLLVAQDRLYKEGVPFKKIYAKYGRIFKCPITYFRVVDRLGIGRGPKIEIIRGGLRHKYLVLRLQSLYSYPISVNVYVGCENKIPPKTTTPKALTELTTTHAGLKDGATTVLVENSNATSTSSDANSTSALTTLK
;
A
#
# COMPACT_ATOMS: atom_id res chain seq x y z
N MET A 1 -53.75 -32.15 4.87
CA MET A 1 -52.35 -32.41 4.46
C MET A 1 -51.68 -31.06 4.16
N LYS A 2 -50.93 -30.50 5.12
CA LYS A 2 -50.21 -29.21 4.99
C LYS A 2 -48.85 -29.36 5.67
N ALA A 3 -47.81 -29.65 4.90
CA ALA A 3 -46.43 -29.62 5.36
C ALA A 3 -45.51 -29.48 4.13
N CYS A 4 -45.33 -28.26 3.65
CA CYS A 4 -44.35 -27.98 2.59
C CYS A 4 -44.01 -26.49 2.54
N THR A 5 -43.49 -25.88 3.62
CA THR A 5 -42.98 -24.50 3.51
C THR A 5 -42.04 -24.01 4.63
N ILE A 6 -41.15 -24.82 5.20
CA ILE A 6 -40.10 -24.26 6.09
C ILE A 6 -38.78 -25.01 5.91
N MET A 7 -38.16 -24.88 4.73
CA MET A 7 -36.79 -25.37 4.47
C MET A 7 -36.09 -24.42 3.49
N PHE A 8 -36.11 -23.11 3.74
CA PHE A 8 -35.39 -22.14 2.89
C PHE A 8 -34.78 -20.94 3.62
N LEU A 9 -34.66 -20.97 4.95
CA LEU A 9 -34.15 -19.83 5.73
C LEU A 9 -32.90 -20.14 6.59
N GLY A 10 -32.12 -21.16 6.23
CA GLY A 10 -30.95 -21.59 7.01
C GLY A 10 -29.58 -21.23 6.42
N CYS A 11 -29.48 -20.95 5.11
CA CYS A 11 -28.19 -21.00 4.40
C CYS A 11 -27.72 -19.70 3.73
N ILE A 12 -28.42 -18.57 3.89
CA ILE A 12 -28.06 -17.34 3.13
C ILE A 12 -27.12 -16.40 3.91
N PHE A 13 -26.96 -16.57 5.22
CA PHE A 13 -25.93 -15.86 5.98
C PHE A 13 -24.61 -16.63 5.95
N SER A 14 -24.07 -16.83 4.75
CA SER A 14 -22.65 -17.09 4.53
C SER A 14 -21.88 -15.93 5.15
N LEU A 15 -21.53 -16.12 6.43
CA LEU A 15 -20.67 -15.27 7.23
C LEU A 15 -19.44 -14.92 6.40
N VAL A 16 -19.44 -13.71 5.84
CA VAL A 16 -18.29 -13.14 5.16
C VAL A 16 -17.16 -13.16 6.17
N THR A 17 -16.28 -14.14 6.04
CA THR A 17 -15.10 -14.27 6.88
C THR A 17 -14.09 -13.25 6.38
N SER A 18 -14.23 -12.01 6.84
CA SER A 18 -13.30 -10.93 6.50
C SER A 18 -11.92 -11.24 7.09
N ARG A 19 -11.08 -11.87 6.28
CA ARG A 19 -9.67 -12.20 6.58
C ARG A 19 -8.81 -10.94 6.73
N ASP A 20 -9.20 -9.89 6.03
CA ASP A 20 -8.53 -8.60 6.03
C ASP A 20 -9.44 -7.54 6.62
N TYR A 21 -8.87 -6.72 7.49
CA TYR A 21 -9.51 -5.53 8.02
C TYR A 21 -8.91 -4.31 7.35
N TYR A 22 -9.78 -3.49 6.75
CA TYR A 22 -9.37 -2.37 5.93
C TYR A 22 -10.22 -1.15 6.28
N VAL A 23 -9.57 -0.01 6.51
CA VAL A 23 -10.24 1.25 6.84
C VAL A 23 -9.56 2.40 6.10
N GLY A 24 -10.35 3.23 5.43
CA GLY A 24 -9.88 4.40 4.68
C GLY A 24 -9.62 4.12 3.21
N MET A 25 -8.83 4.96 2.54
CA MET A 25 -8.43 4.76 1.14
C MET A 25 -6.98 5.17 0.95
N PHE A 26 -6.14 4.24 0.52
CA PHE A 26 -4.76 4.56 0.16
C PHE A 26 -4.77 5.31 -1.18
N LYS A 27 -4.46 6.61 -1.15
CA LYS A 27 -4.41 7.44 -2.36
C LYS A 27 -3.03 7.33 -3.02
N ARG A 28 -2.96 7.65 -4.31
CA ARG A 28 -1.71 7.62 -5.11
C ARG A 28 -0.56 8.43 -4.48
N ASN A 29 -0.89 9.49 -3.75
CA ASN A 29 0.09 10.36 -3.11
C ASN A 29 0.28 10.04 -1.62
N ASP A 30 -0.40 9.05 -1.04
CA ASP A 30 -0.22 8.71 0.36
C ASP A 30 1.12 8.01 0.59
N LEU A 31 1.72 8.28 1.74
CA LEU A 31 2.96 7.63 2.16
C LEU A 31 2.62 6.45 3.06
N LEU A 32 3.21 5.29 2.78
CA LEU A 32 3.20 4.16 3.71
C LEU A 32 4.21 4.45 4.82
N VAL A 33 3.72 4.77 6.02
CA VAL A 33 4.54 5.24 7.14
C VAL A 33 4.92 4.14 8.12
N ALA A 34 4.16 3.04 8.15
CA ALA A 34 4.49 1.89 8.97
C ALA A 34 4.05 0.59 8.29
N GLN A 35 4.89 -0.42 8.44
CA GLN A 35 4.61 -1.79 8.02
C GLN A 35 5.22 -2.74 9.05
N ASP A 36 4.36 -3.29 9.89
CA ASP A 36 4.80 -4.14 11.01
C ASP A 36 4.22 -5.54 10.88
N ARG A 37 5.05 -6.54 11.22
CA ARG A 37 4.61 -7.91 11.41
C ARG A 37 4.38 -8.14 12.90
N LEU A 38 3.16 -8.46 13.27
CA LEU A 38 2.82 -8.80 14.65
C LEU A 38 2.62 -10.31 14.76
N TYR A 39 3.28 -10.91 15.74
CA TYR A 39 3.10 -12.31 16.09
C TYR A 39 2.84 -12.45 17.59
N LYS A 40 1.85 -13.27 17.94
CA LYS A 40 1.60 -13.68 19.32
C LYS A 40 1.07 -15.10 19.34
N GLU A 41 1.62 -15.93 20.19
CA GLU A 41 1.12 -17.28 20.44
C GLU A 41 -0.29 -17.25 21.04
N GLY A 42 -1.13 -18.22 20.70
CA GLY A 42 -2.54 -18.23 21.08
C GLY A 42 -2.79 -18.50 22.57
N VAL A 43 -1.89 -19.23 23.22
CA VAL A 43 -1.96 -19.61 24.64
C VAL A 43 -0.66 -19.20 25.32
N PRO A 44 -0.68 -18.52 26.48
CA PRO A 44 -1.85 -18.08 27.25
C PRO A 44 -2.45 -16.74 26.79
N PHE A 45 -1.85 -16.07 25.79
CA PHE A 45 -2.14 -14.68 25.47
C PHE A 45 -3.06 -14.51 24.25
N LYS A 46 -4.34 -14.25 24.50
CA LYS A 46 -5.34 -14.07 23.42
C LYS A 46 -5.38 -12.67 22.79
N LYS A 47 -4.58 -11.72 23.28
CA LYS A 47 -4.65 -10.31 22.90
C LYS A 47 -3.27 -9.72 22.66
N ILE A 48 -3.17 -8.85 21.65
CA ILE A 48 -2.00 -8.01 21.39
C ILE A 48 -2.45 -6.60 21.04
N TYR A 49 -1.65 -5.61 21.42
CA TYR A 49 -1.89 -4.21 21.09
C TYR A 49 -0.85 -3.73 20.10
N ALA A 50 -1.31 -3.11 19.01
CA ALA A 50 -0.45 -2.41 18.06
C ALA A 50 -0.61 -0.90 18.30
N LYS A 51 0.50 -0.19 18.51
CA LYS A 51 0.49 1.24 18.82
C LYS A 51 1.36 1.97 17.81
N TYR A 52 0.74 2.86 17.05
CA TYR A 52 1.38 3.69 16.05
C TYR A 52 1.11 5.17 16.35
N GLY A 53 2.03 6.05 15.94
CA GLY A 53 1.78 7.50 15.98
C GLY A 53 2.80 8.37 16.72
N ARG A 54 3.83 7.80 17.37
CA ARG A 54 4.94 8.62 17.89
C ARG A 54 5.75 9.28 16.77
N ILE A 55 5.80 8.64 15.61
CA ILE A 55 6.67 9.01 14.49
C ILE A 55 5.89 9.75 13.39
N PHE A 56 4.55 9.66 13.39
CA PHE A 56 3.75 10.18 12.29
C PHE A 56 3.51 11.68 12.43
N LYS A 57 4.04 12.45 11.47
CA LYS A 57 3.81 13.91 11.37
C LYS A 57 2.50 14.24 10.64
N CYS A 58 2.02 13.32 9.80
CA CYS A 58 0.84 13.45 8.95
C CYS A 58 -0.37 12.65 9.49
N PRO A 59 -1.60 13.06 9.13
CA PRO A 59 -2.81 12.34 9.49
C PRO A 59 -2.90 11.01 8.71
N ILE A 60 -3.31 9.96 9.39
CA ILE A 60 -3.53 8.63 8.82
C ILE A 60 -4.74 8.69 7.88
N THR A 61 -4.57 8.28 6.63
CA THR A 61 -5.63 8.22 5.61
C THR A 61 -6.11 6.80 5.37
N TYR A 62 -5.27 5.83 5.75
CA TYR A 62 -5.47 4.44 5.44
C TYR A 62 -4.76 3.57 6.48
N PHE A 63 -5.40 2.48 6.88
CA PHE A 63 -4.67 1.36 7.46
C PHE A 63 -5.34 0.03 7.13
N ARG A 64 -4.53 -1.02 7.07
CA ARG A 64 -4.98 -2.38 6.79
C ARG A 64 -4.26 -3.35 7.71
N VAL A 65 -5.01 -4.33 8.18
CA VAL A 65 -4.49 -5.47 8.92
C VAL A 65 -4.81 -6.71 8.11
N VAL A 66 -3.76 -7.45 7.74
CA VAL A 66 -3.84 -8.64 6.91
C VAL A 66 -3.50 -9.85 7.77
N ASP A 67 -4.40 -10.83 7.84
CA ASP A 67 -4.10 -12.10 8.50
C ASP A 67 -3.19 -12.97 7.63
N ARG A 68 -2.04 -13.33 8.19
CA ARG A 68 -1.02 -14.13 7.52
C ARG A 68 -1.31 -15.62 7.60
N LEU A 69 -1.98 -16.07 8.67
CA LEU A 69 -2.25 -17.50 8.82
C LEU A 69 -3.29 -17.94 7.81
N GLY A 70 -4.28 -17.10 7.53
CA GLY A 70 -5.39 -17.47 6.64
C GLY A 70 -6.21 -18.63 7.19
N ILE A 71 -6.12 -18.87 8.51
CA ILE A 71 -6.82 -19.96 9.21
C ILE A 71 -8.06 -19.35 9.87
N GLY A 72 -9.24 -19.84 9.48
CA GLY A 72 -10.51 -19.44 10.06
C GLY A 72 -10.85 -17.96 9.79
N ARG A 73 -11.28 -17.24 10.83
CA ARG A 73 -11.78 -15.86 10.75
C ARG A 73 -10.74 -14.78 11.08
N GLY A 74 -9.49 -15.18 11.32
CA GLY A 74 -8.44 -14.29 11.80
C GLY A 74 -8.75 -13.69 13.19
N PRO A 75 -7.88 -12.77 13.68
CA PRO A 75 -8.12 -12.06 14.92
C PRO A 75 -9.20 -10.98 14.75
N LYS A 76 -10.05 -10.80 15.77
CA LYS A 76 -10.92 -9.63 15.88
C LYS A 76 -10.07 -8.38 16.07
N ILE A 77 -10.30 -7.37 15.24
CA ILE A 77 -9.56 -6.11 15.26
C ILE A 77 -10.50 -5.00 15.76
N GLU A 78 -10.03 -4.25 16.74
CA GLU A 78 -10.76 -3.15 17.36
C GLU A 78 -9.85 -1.92 17.43
N ILE A 79 -10.35 -0.76 17.00
CA ILE A 79 -9.65 0.52 17.16
C ILE A 79 -9.96 1.04 18.56
N ILE A 80 -8.95 1.09 19.43
CA ILE A 80 -9.12 1.56 20.81
C ILE A 80 -8.98 3.07 20.89
N ARG A 81 -8.04 3.64 20.14
CA ARG A 81 -7.80 5.09 20.08
C ARG A 81 -7.23 5.50 18.72
N GLY A 82 -7.52 6.74 18.31
CA GLY A 82 -7.00 7.31 17.08
C GLY A 82 -7.77 6.82 15.85
N GLY A 83 -7.08 6.59 14.74
CA GLY A 83 -7.71 6.13 13.50
C GLY A 83 -7.47 7.07 12.32
N LEU A 84 -8.43 7.09 11.40
CA LEU A 84 -8.38 7.99 10.25
C LEU A 84 -8.35 9.46 10.70
N ARG A 85 -7.64 10.30 9.96
CA ARG A 85 -7.41 11.73 10.21
C ARG A 85 -6.66 12.04 11.52
N HIS A 86 -6.36 11.05 12.35
CA HIS A 86 -5.51 11.19 13.52
C HIS A 86 -4.04 10.90 13.16
N LYS A 87 -3.12 11.42 13.95
CA LYS A 87 -1.67 11.15 13.82
C LYS A 87 -1.25 9.86 14.52
N TYR A 88 -2.17 9.17 15.18
CA TYR A 88 -1.89 7.96 15.94
C TYR A 88 -3.01 6.94 15.76
N LEU A 89 -2.66 5.68 15.98
CA LEU A 89 -3.56 4.54 15.85
C LEU A 89 -3.19 3.51 16.91
N VAL A 90 -4.17 3.11 17.71
CA VAL A 90 -4.02 2.03 18.68
C VAL A 90 -5.05 0.95 18.36
N LEU A 91 -4.55 -0.20 17.91
CA LEU A 91 -5.36 -1.38 17.61
C LEU A 91 -5.25 -2.39 18.74
N ARG A 92 -6.37 -3.01 19.08
CA ARG A 92 -6.44 -4.25 19.87
C ARG A 92 -6.78 -5.38 18.92
N LEU A 93 -5.91 -6.37 18.87
CA LEU A 93 -6.13 -7.60 18.13
C LEU A 93 -6.39 -8.71 19.13
N GLN A 94 -7.52 -9.40 18.97
CA GLN A 94 -7.96 -10.46 19.86
C GLN A 94 -8.24 -11.75 19.08
N SER A 95 -7.59 -12.84 19.48
CA SER A 95 -7.92 -14.17 18.98
C SER A 95 -9.22 -14.65 19.62
N LEU A 96 -10.23 -14.93 18.80
CA LEU A 96 -11.54 -15.43 19.27
C LEU A 96 -11.52 -16.93 19.59
N TYR A 97 -10.72 -17.69 18.84
CA TYR A 97 -10.70 -19.16 18.88
C TYR A 97 -9.38 -19.72 19.42
N SER A 98 -8.61 -18.90 20.17
CA SER A 98 -7.31 -19.27 20.76
C SER A 98 -6.24 -19.71 19.75
N TYR A 99 -6.39 -19.34 18.48
CA TYR A 99 -5.32 -19.44 17.49
C TYR A 99 -4.22 -18.39 17.73
N PRO A 100 -2.97 -18.65 17.32
CA PRO A 100 -1.94 -17.63 17.30
C PRO A 100 -2.38 -16.44 16.43
N ILE A 101 -1.97 -15.24 16.82
CA ILE A 101 -2.18 -14.02 16.05
C ILE A 101 -0.93 -13.82 15.20
N SER A 102 -1.08 -13.78 13.88
CA SER A 102 0.02 -13.44 12.95
C SER A 102 -0.51 -12.51 11.87
N VAL A 103 -0.25 -11.21 12.00
CA VAL A 103 -0.79 -10.20 11.08
C VAL A 103 0.30 -9.30 10.53
N ASN A 104 0.07 -8.75 9.34
CA ASN A 104 0.80 -7.59 8.84
C ASN A 104 -0.09 -6.36 8.99
N VAL A 105 0.42 -5.31 9.60
CA VAL A 105 -0.27 -4.02 9.75
C VAL A 105 0.41 -3.01 8.84
N TYR A 106 -0.39 -2.37 8.00
CA TYR A 106 0.02 -1.31 7.09
C TYR A 106 -0.66 -0.02 7.52
N VAL A 107 0.08 1.07 7.64
CA VAL A 107 -0.48 2.39 7.94
C VAL A 107 0.00 3.39 6.91
N GLY A 108 -0.95 4.01 6.22
CA GLY A 108 -0.74 5.07 5.24
C GLY A 108 -1.19 6.42 5.78
N CYS A 109 -0.43 7.46 5.46
CA CYS A 109 -0.76 8.84 5.82
C CYS A 109 -0.74 9.75 4.59
N GLU A 110 -1.45 10.87 4.71
CA GLU A 110 -1.47 11.90 3.67
C GLU A 110 -0.07 12.50 3.48
N ASN A 111 0.39 12.56 2.24
CA ASN A 111 1.56 13.34 1.91
C ASN A 111 1.19 14.82 1.82
N LYS A 112 1.70 15.60 2.78
CA LYS A 112 1.51 17.05 2.81
C LYS A 112 2.53 17.83 1.98
N ILE A 113 3.42 17.17 1.23
CA ILE A 113 4.26 17.87 0.25
C ILE A 113 3.29 18.36 -0.84
N PRO A 114 3.01 19.68 -0.94
CA PRO A 114 2.17 20.17 -2.01
C PRO A 114 2.85 19.79 -3.33
N PRO A 115 2.11 19.29 -4.33
CA PRO A 115 2.68 19.15 -5.66
C PRO A 115 3.17 20.54 -6.06
N LYS A 116 4.47 20.68 -6.38
CA LYS A 116 4.97 21.90 -7.00
C LYS A 116 4.20 22.03 -8.31
N THR A 117 3.19 22.88 -8.33
CA THR A 117 2.48 23.27 -9.54
C THR A 117 3.49 24.06 -10.36
N THR A 118 4.24 23.39 -11.23
CA THR A 118 4.95 24.07 -12.31
C THR A 118 3.87 24.58 -13.25
N THR A 119 3.48 25.83 -13.07
CA THR A 119 2.64 26.56 -14.02
C THR A 119 3.30 26.44 -15.39
N PRO A 120 2.63 25.88 -16.42
CA PRO A 120 3.19 25.90 -17.76
C PRO A 120 3.35 27.35 -18.18
N LYS A 121 4.59 27.75 -18.46
CA LYS A 121 4.92 29.05 -19.02
C LYS A 121 4.16 29.15 -20.34
N ALA A 122 3.19 30.05 -20.44
CA ALA A 122 2.44 30.27 -21.67
C ALA A 122 3.43 30.53 -22.81
N LEU A 123 3.35 29.70 -23.85
CA LEU A 123 4.09 29.89 -25.08
C LEU A 123 3.43 31.07 -25.81
N THR A 124 4.12 32.20 -25.89
CA THR A 124 3.70 33.33 -26.73
C THR A 124 3.78 32.87 -28.19
N GLU A 125 2.65 32.56 -28.81
CA GLU A 125 2.55 32.42 -30.26
C GLU A 125 2.80 33.78 -30.90
N LEU A 126 3.97 33.91 -31.54
CA LEU A 126 4.31 35.04 -32.39
C LEU A 126 3.55 34.88 -33.71
N THR A 127 2.48 35.66 -33.86
CA THR A 127 1.79 35.88 -35.13
C THR A 127 2.78 36.47 -36.14
N THR A 128 3.11 35.71 -37.19
CA THR A 128 3.75 36.27 -38.38
C THR A 128 2.97 35.80 -39.61
N THR A 129 2.00 36.61 -40.02
CA THR A 129 1.50 36.65 -41.39
C THR A 129 2.63 37.09 -42.31
N HIS A 130 2.91 36.36 -43.40
CA HIS A 130 3.11 36.88 -44.76
C HIS A 130 3.39 35.72 -45.74
N ALA A 131 2.66 35.72 -46.85
CA ALA A 131 2.81 34.84 -48.00
C ALA A 131 3.92 35.35 -48.95
N GLY A 132 4.67 34.43 -49.60
CA GLY A 132 5.53 34.76 -50.76
C GLY A 132 6.71 33.83 -51.04
N LEU A 133 6.49 32.87 -51.96
CA LEU A 133 7.40 32.15 -52.89
C LEU A 133 8.93 32.42 -52.87
N LYS A 134 9.78 31.36 -52.82
CA LYS A 134 10.50 30.74 -53.96
C LYS A 134 11.58 29.70 -53.57
N ASP A 135 11.66 28.67 -54.41
CA ASP A 135 12.77 27.77 -54.81
C ASP A 135 13.56 26.93 -53.80
N GLY A 136 13.81 25.69 -54.23
CA GLY A 136 14.42 24.62 -53.43
C GLY A 136 15.85 24.24 -53.83
N ALA A 137 16.44 23.33 -53.05
CA ALA A 137 17.48 22.38 -53.44
C ALA A 137 17.75 21.35 -52.31
N THR A 138 18.29 20.23 -52.74
CA THR A 138 18.29 18.85 -52.20
C THR A 138 19.42 18.50 -51.19
N THR A 139 19.16 17.51 -50.30
CA THR A 139 20.09 16.54 -49.62
C THR A 139 21.16 17.09 -48.63
N VAL A 140 21.70 16.41 -47.60
CA VAL A 140 22.01 15.00 -47.26
C VAL A 140 22.01 14.79 -45.72
N LEU A 141 21.76 13.55 -45.28
CA LEU A 141 21.92 12.97 -43.94
C LEU A 141 23.35 13.11 -43.35
N VAL A 142 23.47 13.37 -42.04
CA VAL A 142 24.55 12.80 -41.21
C VAL A 142 24.00 12.38 -39.85
N GLU A 143 23.84 11.07 -39.71
CA GLU A 143 23.79 10.32 -38.46
C GLU A 143 25.18 10.40 -37.81
N ASN A 144 25.29 10.68 -36.52
CA ASN A 144 26.45 10.21 -35.78
C ASN A 144 26.12 9.91 -34.31
N SER A 145 26.25 8.63 -34.03
CA SER A 145 26.13 7.91 -32.78
C SER A 145 27.14 8.39 -31.73
N ASN A 146 26.76 8.32 -30.46
CA ASN A 146 27.54 7.56 -29.48
C ASN A 146 26.69 7.29 -28.22
N ALA A 147 26.16 6.08 -28.18
CA ALA A 147 25.88 5.39 -26.93
C ALA A 147 27.21 5.04 -26.26
N THR A 148 27.33 5.29 -24.96
CA THR A 148 28.38 4.69 -24.15
C THR A 148 27.72 4.10 -22.91
N SER A 149 27.49 2.80 -23.00
CA SER A 149 27.36 1.90 -21.86
C SER A 149 28.73 1.74 -21.20
N THR A 150 28.78 1.79 -19.87
CA THR A 150 29.93 1.30 -19.12
C THR A 150 29.42 0.39 -18.02
N SER A 151 29.61 -0.91 -18.26
CA SER A 151 29.57 -2.00 -17.32
C SER A 151 30.72 -1.88 -16.32
N SER A 152 30.45 -2.23 -15.06
CA SER A 152 31.48 -2.72 -14.13
C SER A 152 30.83 -3.82 -13.29
N ASP A 153 31.10 -5.05 -13.70
CA ASP A 153 30.99 -6.25 -12.89
C ASP A 153 32.23 -6.41 -12.00
N ALA A 154 32.08 -7.30 -11.00
CA ALA A 154 33.07 -7.96 -10.14
C ALA A 154 32.96 -7.55 -8.66
N ASN A 155 32.87 -8.44 -7.66
CA ASN A 155 32.99 -9.89 -7.66
C ASN A 155 32.40 -10.47 -6.35
N SER A 156 32.06 -11.74 -6.42
CA SER A 156 31.50 -12.62 -5.40
C SER A 156 32.45 -12.88 -4.22
N THR A 157 31.94 -13.06 -3.01
CA THR A 157 32.58 -13.99 -2.04
C THR A 157 31.55 -14.58 -1.08
N SER A 158 31.31 -15.87 -1.26
CA SER A 158 30.57 -16.77 -0.37
C SER A 158 31.47 -17.17 0.80
N ALA A 159 30.98 -17.11 2.04
CA ALA A 159 31.64 -17.72 3.19
C ALA A 159 30.68 -18.63 3.95
N LEU A 160 30.86 -19.93 3.71
CA LEU A 160 30.35 -21.07 4.46
C LEU A 160 31.03 -21.09 5.84
N THR A 161 30.28 -21.15 6.94
CA THR A 161 30.85 -21.33 8.29
C THR A 161 30.31 -22.63 8.88
N THR A 162 31.20 -23.62 9.01
CA THR A 162 30.95 -24.91 9.68
C THR A 162 32.12 -25.24 10.62
N LEU A 163 31.75 -25.53 11.87
CA LEU A 163 32.41 -26.31 12.94
C LEU A 163 33.74 -25.86 13.58
N LYS A 164 33.67 -25.72 14.91
CA LYS A 164 34.39 -26.58 15.86
C LYS A 164 33.40 -27.13 16.88
#